data_AF-A0AAD5Y5D7-F1
#
_entry.id   AF-A0AAD5Y5D7-F1
#
_cell.length_a   1.000
_cell.length_b   1.000
_cell.length_c   1.000
_cell.angle_alpha   90.00
_cell.angle_beta   90.00
_cell.angle_gamma   90.00
#
_symmetry.space_group_name_H-M   'P 1'
#
loop_
_entity.id
_entity.type
_entity.pdbx_description
1 polymer ?
#
loop_
_entity_poly.entity_id
_entity_poly.type
_entity_poly.pdbx_seq_one_letter_code
_entity_poly.pdbx_strand_id
1 'polypeptide(L)'
;MMQPIVDIYVWISDRKWEERDVPDGWDILDKDLNKGLGGKFIYIFFKRLQCHTETQRRITDIQVFASDHEHTGIHHGWEIIPGDLNKGAGGKYVYLGVKRGGHKYGITMLDVHDSDHHRDGWFRNSTDLNSGAGGEYRYLYYRTPHEEHLPLYC
;
A
#
# COMPACT_ATOMS: atom_id res chain seq x y z
N MET A 1 15.14 -5.61 13.70
CA MET A 1 14.35 -4.39 13.47
C MET A 1 13.91 -4.38 12.01
N MET A 2 12.64 -4.10 11.71
CA MET A 2 12.16 -4.17 10.34
C MET A 2 12.44 -2.86 9.60
N GLN A 3 13.02 -2.96 8.41
CA GLN A 3 13.43 -1.79 7.63
C GLN A 3 12.22 -1.07 7.01
N PRO A 4 12.26 0.28 6.90
CA PRO A 4 11.23 1.06 6.25
C PRO A 4 10.99 0.65 4.79
N ILE A 5 9.76 0.79 4.34
CA ILE A 5 9.40 0.67 2.94
C ILE A 5 9.86 1.92 2.19
N VAL A 6 10.46 1.73 1.03
CA VAL A 6 11.01 2.80 0.17
C VAL A 6 10.45 2.77 -1.24
N ASP A 7 9.70 1.72 -1.60
CA ASP A 7 9.04 1.66 -2.89
C ASP A 7 7.81 0.75 -2.83
N ILE A 8 6.81 1.08 -3.65
CA ILE A 8 5.55 0.33 -3.77
C ILE A 8 5.25 0.18 -5.26
N TYR A 9 4.88 -1.04 -5.65
CA TYR A 9 4.43 -1.38 -6.99
C TYR A 9 3.11 -2.14 -6.90
N VAL A 10 2.10 -1.69 -7.64
CA VAL A 10 0.82 -2.38 -7.75
C VAL A 10 0.90 -3.33 -8.94
N TRP A 11 0.79 -4.63 -8.66
CA TRP A 11 0.75 -5.67 -9.67
C TRP A 11 -0.70 -6.01 -9.99
N ILE A 12 -1.07 -5.95 -11.27
CA ILE A 12 -2.41 -6.22 -11.77
C ILE A 12 -2.32 -7.33 -12.82
N SER A 13 -3.12 -8.38 -12.65
CA SER A 13 -2.98 -9.59 -13.48
C SER A 13 -4.27 -10.39 -13.62
N ASP A 14 -4.30 -11.24 -14.65
CA ASP A 14 -5.34 -12.25 -14.85
C ASP A 14 -5.15 -13.52 -14.00
N ARG A 15 -4.01 -13.64 -13.30
CA ARG A 15 -3.69 -14.76 -12.42
C ARG A 15 -3.19 -14.28 -11.06
N LYS A 16 -3.24 -15.14 -10.03
CA LYS A 16 -2.60 -14.88 -8.74
C LYS A 16 -1.07 -14.84 -8.88
N TRP A 17 -0.39 -14.23 -7.90
CA TRP A 17 1.06 -13.98 -7.97
C TRP A 17 1.95 -15.21 -7.68
N GLU A 18 1.40 -16.28 -7.10
CA GLU A 18 2.04 -17.54 -6.66
C GLU A 18 3.54 -17.71 -7.02
N GLU A 19 4.41 -17.28 -6.08
CA GLU A 19 5.87 -17.50 -5.86
C GLU A 19 6.87 -17.52 -7.04
N ARG A 20 6.45 -17.51 -8.30
CA ARG A 20 7.36 -17.72 -9.43
C ARG A 20 7.93 -16.46 -10.07
N ASP A 21 7.47 -15.26 -9.69
CA ASP A 21 7.87 -14.03 -10.37
C ASP A 21 8.02 -12.82 -9.41
N VAL A 22 8.25 -13.01 -8.09
CA VAL A 22 8.59 -11.86 -7.22
C VAL A 22 9.96 -11.34 -7.65
N PRO A 23 10.08 -10.11 -8.17
CA PRO A 23 11.38 -9.63 -8.61
C PRO A 23 12.32 -9.53 -7.41
N ASP A 24 13.61 -9.85 -7.61
CA ASP A 24 14.58 -9.83 -6.52
C ASP A 24 14.55 -8.52 -5.72
N GLY A 25 14.52 -8.67 -4.39
CA GLY A 25 14.51 -7.56 -3.45
C GLY A 25 13.15 -6.86 -3.26
N TRP A 26 12.06 -7.43 -3.79
CA TRP A 26 10.70 -7.05 -3.44
C TRP A 26 10.09 -8.05 -2.45
N ASP A 27 9.40 -7.53 -1.44
CA ASP A 27 8.45 -8.26 -0.62
C ASP A 27 7.04 -8.09 -1.21
N ILE A 28 6.08 -8.88 -0.73
CA ILE A 28 4.68 -8.80 -1.15
C ILE A 28 3.74 -8.73 0.06
N LEU A 29 2.69 -7.90 -0.07
CA LEU A 29 1.48 -8.05 0.71
C LEU A 29 0.62 -9.13 0.07
N ASP A 30 0.69 -10.36 0.58
CA ASP A 30 -0.02 -11.54 0.05
C ASP A 30 -1.52 -11.52 0.39
N LYS A 31 -2.21 -10.50 -0.11
CA LYS A 31 -3.65 -10.32 -0.03
C LYS A 31 -4.14 -9.71 -1.34
N ASP A 32 -5.02 -10.42 -2.03
CA ASP A 32 -5.69 -9.90 -3.22
C ASP A 32 -6.56 -8.72 -2.83
N LEU A 33 -6.18 -7.53 -3.29
CA LEU A 33 -6.86 -6.28 -2.98
C LEU A 33 -8.22 -6.15 -3.63
N ASN A 34 -8.52 -6.98 -4.63
CA ASN A 34 -9.78 -7.02 -5.38
C ASN A 34 -10.57 -8.31 -5.12
N LYS A 35 -10.27 -8.99 -4.00
CA LYS A 35 -10.80 -10.31 -3.65
C LYS A 35 -12.33 -10.36 -3.75
N GLY A 36 -12.84 -11.37 -4.44
CA GLY A 36 -14.27 -11.66 -4.50
C GLY A 36 -15.07 -10.82 -5.50
N LEU A 37 -14.43 -9.92 -6.25
CA LEU A 37 -15.12 -9.03 -7.18
C LEU A 37 -15.13 -9.52 -8.64
N GLY A 38 -14.42 -10.61 -8.95
CA GLY A 38 -14.38 -11.18 -10.31
C GLY A 38 -13.61 -10.36 -11.34
N GLY A 39 -12.86 -9.34 -10.89
CA GLY A 39 -11.96 -8.53 -11.71
C GLY A 39 -10.54 -9.11 -11.80
N LYS A 40 -9.55 -8.24 -12.05
CA LYS A 40 -8.13 -8.63 -12.03
C LYS A 40 -7.70 -8.96 -10.60
N PHE A 41 -6.71 -9.83 -10.47
CA PHE A 41 -5.98 -10.00 -9.22
C PHE A 41 -5.05 -8.82 -9.01
N ILE A 42 -5.06 -8.26 -7.80
CA ILE A 42 -4.33 -7.04 -7.48
C ILE A 42 -3.53 -7.24 -6.20
N TYR A 43 -2.23 -7.03 -6.27
CA TYR A 43 -1.31 -7.20 -5.14
C TYR A 43 -0.39 -6.00 -5.00
N ILE A 44 0.05 -5.73 -3.78
CA ILE A 44 1.10 -4.74 -3.50
C ILE A 44 2.42 -5.47 -3.31
N PHE A 45 3.40 -5.09 -4.13
CA PHE A 45 4.80 -5.39 -3.91
C PHE A 45 5.48 -4.17 -3.30
N PHE A 46 6.45 -4.38 -2.43
CA PHE A 46 7.19 -3.27 -1.85
C PHE A 46 8.68 -3.58 -1.62
N LYS A 47 9.54 -2.56 -1.71
CA LYS A 47 10.96 -2.65 -1.37
C LYS A 47 11.23 -2.06 0.00
N ARG A 48 12.22 -2.63 0.69
CA ARG A 48 12.72 -2.11 1.95
C ARG A 48 14.02 -1.32 1.78
N LEU A 49 14.23 -0.38 2.68
CA LEU A 49 15.45 0.40 2.79
C LEU A 49 16.63 -0.54 3.05
N GLN A 50 17.62 -0.53 2.15
CA GLN A 50 18.84 -1.33 2.30
C GLN A 50 19.99 -0.52 2.89
N CYS A 51 20.02 0.80 2.66
CA CYS A 51 21.06 1.70 3.15
C CYS A 51 20.47 2.84 4.00
N HIS A 52 20.98 3.01 5.21
CA HIS A 52 20.42 3.97 6.17
C HIS A 52 20.58 5.44 5.79
N THR A 53 21.44 5.77 4.82
CA THR A 53 21.65 7.15 4.33
C THR A 53 20.58 7.61 3.33
N GLU A 54 19.72 6.72 2.83
CA GLU A 54 18.68 7.06 1.84
C GLU A 54 17.34 7.45 2.49
N THR A 55 17.38 8.17 3.60
CA THR A 55 16.19 8.47 4.42
C THR A 55 15.10 9.24 3.66
N GLN A 56 15.48 10.03 2.66
CA GLN A 56 14.57 10.74 1.77
C GLN A 56 13.65 9.82 0.95
N ARG A 57 14.02 8.55 0.75
CA ARG A 57 13.23 7.60 -0.04
C ARG A 57 12.15 6.89 0.76
N ARG A 58 12.21 6.97 2.10
CA ARG A 58 11.25 6.30 3.00
C ARG A 58 9.84 6.76 2.69
N ILE A 59 8.93 5.82 2.53
CA ILE A 59 7.50 6.11 2.50
C ILE A 59 7.07 6.33 3.95
N THR A 60 6.56 7.53 4.25
CA THR A 60 6.20 7.96 5.60
C THR A 60 4.70 8.03 5.83
N ASP A 61 3.91 7.98 4.76
CA ASP A 61 2.45 7.98 4.83
C ASP A 61 1.86 7.34 3.57
N ILE A 62 0.68 6.73 3.69
CA ILE A 62 -0.09 6.11 2.59
C ILE A 62 -1.57 6.48 2.72
N GLN A 63 -2.13 7.04 1.65
CA GLN A 63 -3.55 7.36 1.53
C GLN A 63 -4.19 6.57 0.38
N VAL A 64 -5.39 6.06 0.59
CA VAL A 64 -6.23 5.46 -0.47
C VAL A 64 -7.22 6.51 -0.98
N PHE A 65 -7.23 6.73 -2.29
CA PHE A 65 -8.13 7.65 -2.98
C PHE A 65 -9.13 6.87 -3.83
N ALA A 66 -10.41 7.21 -3.74
CA ALA A 66 -11.46 6.69 -4.61
C ALA A 66 -12.16 7.85 -5.32
N SER A 67 -12.32 7.78 -6.64
CA SER A 67 -13.02 8.82 -7.39
C SER A 67 -13.69 8.28 -8.67
N ASP A 68 -14.49 9.12 -9.31
CA ASP A 68 -15.12 8.82 -10.61
C ASP A 68 -14.15 8.94 -11.81
N HIS A 69 -12.90 9.33 -11.57
CA HIS A 69 -11.91 9.56 -12.62
C HIS A 69 -10.55 8.94 -12.27
N GLU A 70 -9.75 8.62 -13.29
CA GLU A 70 -8.39 8.15 -13.09
C GLU A 70 -7.51 9.23 -12.44
N HIS A 71 -6.53 8.79 -11.64
CA HIS A 71 -5.50 9.66 -11.04
C HIS A 71 -4.11 9.21 -11.50
N THR A 72 -3.24 10.18 -11.77
CA THR A 72 -1.83 9.93 -12.11
C THR A 72 -0.96 11.08 -11.57
N GLY A 73 0.35 10.85 -11.43
CA GLY A 73 1.29 11.88 -11.02
C GLY A 73 1.09 12.31 -9.57
N ILE A 74 0.85 13.60 -9.35
CA ILE A 74 0.63 14.16 -8.01
C ILE A 74 -0.84 14.53 -7.82
N HIS A 75 -1.46 14.02 -6.76
CA HIS A 75 -2.84 14.33 -6.38
C HIS A 75 -2.89 14.80 -4.92
N HIS A 76 -3.35 16.03 -4.69
CA HIS A 76 -3.38 16.67 -3.35
C HIS A 76 -2.04 16.57 -2.56
N GLY A 77 -0.91 16.65 -3.27
CA GLY A 77 0.42 16.55 -2.66
C GLY A 77 0.88 15.13 -2.33
N TRP A 78 0.19 14.11 -2.85
CA TRP A 78 0.57 12.71 -2.76
C TRP A 78 1.08 12.22 -4.11
N GLU A 79 2.16 11.45 -4.10
CA GLU A 79 2.63 10.72 -5.27
C GLU A 79 1.73 9.52 -5.50
N ILE A 80 0.99 9.49 -6.61
CA ILE A 80 0.11 8.39 -6.94
C ILE A 80 0.92 7.22 -7.49
N ILE A 81 0.75 6.05 -6.87
CA ILE A 81 1.27 4.80 -7.39
C ILE A 81 0.38 4.35 -8.55
N PRO A 82 0.93 4.14 -9.76
CA PRO A 82 0.14 3.68 -10.89
C PRO A 82 -0.47 2.30 -10.64
N GLY A 83 -1.76 2.16 -10.96
CA GLY A 83 -2.49 0.91 -10.85
C GLY A 83 -3.83 1.12 -10.14
N ASP A 84 -4.92 1.01 -10.90
CA ASP A 84 -6.27 1.05 -10.35
C ASP A 84 -6.55 -0.23 -9.55
N LEU A 85 -6.82 -0.07 -8.26
CA LEU A 85 -7.05 -1.17 -7.31
C LEU A 85 -8.39 -1.87 -7.52
N ASN A 86 -9.26 -1.32 -8.36
CA ASN A 86 -10.54 -1.92 -8.78
C ASN A 86 -10.51 -2.46 -10.22
N LYS A 87 -9.32 -2.61 -10.83
CA LYS A 87 -9.23 -2.91 -12.26
C LYS A 87 -10.04 -4.15 -12.64
N GLY A 88 -11.01 -3.95 -13.53
CA GLY A 88 -11.86 -5.01 -14.07
C GLY A 88 -13.01 -5.45 -13.17
N ALA A 89 -13.11 -4.95 -11.93
CA ALA A 89 -14.26 -5.17 -11.07
C ALA A 89 -15.38 -4.12 -11.28
N GLY A 90 -15.03 -2.96 -11.86
CA GLY A 90 -15.94 -1.81 -11.98
C GLY A 90 -15.92 -0.94 -10.74
N GLY A 91 -16.90 -0.05 -10.58
CA GLY A 91 -16.97 0.88 -9.45
C GLY A 91 -16.13 2.14 -9.64
N LYS A 92 -15.62 2.70 -8.53
CA LYS A 92 -14.73 3.86 -8.54
C LYS A 92 -13.34 3.46 -9.00
N TYR A 93 -12.60 4.42 -9.54
CA TYR A 93 -11.16 4.28 -9.69
C TYR A 93 -10.51 4.45 -8.32
N VAL A 94 -9.70 3.48 -7.91
CA VAL A 94 -9.08 3.46 -6.57
C VAL A 94 -7.57 3.41 -6.71
N TYR A 95 -6.86 4.33 -6.05
CA TYR A 95 -5.39 4.41 -6.13
C TYR A 95 -4.74 4.59 -4.76
N LEU A 96 -3.49 4.12 -4.65
CA LEU A 96 -2.60 4.47 -3.54
C LEU A 96 -1.90 5.79 -3.85
N GLY A 97 -1.88 6.70 -2.88
CA GLY A 97 -0.94 7.82 -2.84
C GLY A 97 0.03 7.69 -1.69
N VAL A 98 1.28 8.09 -1.91
CA VAL A 98 2.35 8.00 -0.92
C VAL A 98 2.98 9.36 -0.66
N LYS A 99 3.50 9.54 0.55
CA LYS A 99 4.43 10.61 0.89
C LYS A 99 5.79 10.03 1.21
N ARG A 100 6.84 10.72 0.76
CA ARG A 100 8.23 10.30 0.94
C ARG A 100 9.03 11.32 1.75
N GLY A 101 10.05 10.81 2.44
CA GLY A 101 11.04 11.62 3.15
C GLY A 101 10.53 12.28 4.44
N GLY A 102 11.38 13.13 5.01
CA GLY A 102 11.17 13.84 6.27
C GLY A 102 11.84 13.18 7.49
N HIS A 103 11.73 13.83 8.64
CA HIS A 103 12.21 13.33 9.94
C HIS A 103 11.31 12.25 10.56
N LYS A 104 10.21 11.89 9.88
CA LYS A 104 9.28 10.86 10.34
C LYS A 104 9.87 9.47 10.12
N TYR A 105 9.54 8.54 11.01
CA TYR A 105 9.83 7.13 10.79
C TYR A 105 9.05 6.62 9.59
N GLY A 106 9.72 5.86 8.72
CA GLY A 106 9.06 5.27 7.56
C GLY A 106 8.15 4.12 7.96
N ILE A 107 7.14 3.85 7.14
CA ILE A 107 6.23 2.72 7.27
C ILE A 107 7.04 1.43 7.16
N THR A 108 6.76 0.44 8.00
CA THR A 108 7.48 -0.85 8.03
C THR A 108 6.58 -2.03 7.73
N MET A 109 5.26 -1.89 7.91
CA MET A 109 4.28 -2.94 7.65
C MET A 109 3.11 -2.41 6.86
N LEU A 110 2.58 -3.27 5.99
CA LEU A 110 1.30 -3.14 5.32
C LEU A 110 0.44 -4.35 5.67
N ASP A 111 -0.87 -4.15 5.74
CA ASP A 111 -1.83 -5.22 5.95
C ASP A 111 -3.19 -4.81 5.38
N VAL A 112 -4.07 -5.78 5.13
CA VAL A 112 -5.41 -5.53 4.61
C VAL A 112 -6.43 -6.37 5.36
N HIS A 113 -7.55 -5.77 5.76
CA HIS A 113 -8.59 -6.48 6.51
C HIS A 113 -9.99 -6.11 6.04
N ASP A 114 -10.87 -7.11 6.16
CA ASP A 114 -12.29 -7.02 5.79
C ASP A 114 -13.14 -6.43 6.96
N SER A 115 -12.60 -5.49 7.75
CA SER A 115 -13.32 -4.97 8.92
C SER A 115 -12.92 -3.54 9.29
N ASP A 116 -13.86 -2.82 9.91
CA ASP A 116 -13.70 -1.44 10.40
C ASP A 116 -13.02 -1.36 11.80
N HIS A 117 -12.45 -2.45 12.33
CA HIS A 117 -11.94 -2.45 13.69
C HIS A 117 -10.62 -1.67 13.84
N HIS A 118 -10.53 -0.92 14.94
CA HIS A 118 -9.28 -0.35 15.42
C HIS A 118 -8.28 -1.46 15.76
N ARG A 119 -7.01 -1.23 15.43
CA ARG A 119 -5.90 -2.13 15.75
C ARG A 119 -4.79 -1.31 16.39
N ASP A 120 -4.44 -1.65 17.63
CA ASP A 120 -3.42 -0.93 18.37
C ASP A 120 -2.10 -0.86 17.59
N GLY A 121 -1.59 0.35 17.42
CA GLY A 121 -0.36 0.61 16.69
C GLY A 121 -0.47 0.51 15.16
N TRP A 122 -1.67 0.40 14.58
CA TRP A 122 -1.88 0.45 13.13
C TRP A 122 -2.72 1.64 12.72
N PHE A 123 -2.28 2.33 11.68
CA PHE A 123 -3.08 3.31 10.98
C PHE A 123 -3.94 2.60 9.95
N ARG A 124 -5.21 2.98 9.87
CA ARG A 124 -6.14 2.47 8.86
C ARG A 124 -6.52 3.57 7.90
N ASN A 125 -6.50 3.27 6.61
CA ASN A 125 -7.15 4.10 5.60
C ASN A 125 -8.69 3.98 5.72
N SER A 126 -9.38 5.11 5.72
CA SER A 126 -10.84 5.14 5.83
C SER A 126 -11.55 4.78 4.52
N THR A 127 -10.86 4.90 3.38
CA THR A 127 -11.40 4.55 2.07
C THR A 127 -11.41 3.04 1.87
N ASP A 128 -12.56 2.51 1.47
CA ASP A 128 -12.71 1.13 1.02
C ASP A 128 -11.94 0.90 -0.28
N LEU A 129 -11.11 -0.13 -0.31
CA LEU A 129 -10.32 -0.53 -1.47
C LEU A 129 -11.20 -0.97 -2.64
N ASN A 130 -12.41 -1.46 -2.36
CA ASN A 130 -13.38 -1.94 -3.35
C ASN A 130 -14.46 -0.91 -3.69
N SER A 131 -14.21 0.38 -3.45
CA SER A 131 -15.25 1.40 -3.44
C SER A 131 -16.11 1.38 -4.72
N GLY A 132 -17.41 1.13 -4.56
CA GLY A 132 -18.38 1.11 -5.66
C GLY A 132 -18.35 -0.15 -6.54
N ALA A 133 -17.44 -1.10 -6.32
CA ALA A 133 -17.40 -2.38 -7.02
C ALA A 133 -18.32 -3.44 -6.37
N GLY A 134 -18.81 -3.18 -5.16
CA GLY A 134 -19.60 -4.12 -4.37
C GLY A 134 -18.73 -5.06 -3.52
N GLY A 135 -19.34 -6.13 -2.98
CA GLY A 135 -18.65 -7.12 -2.15
C GLY A 135 -18.37 -6.66 -0.70
N GLU A 136 -17.46 -7.37 -0.03
CA GLU A 136 -17.04 -7.05 1.34
C GLU A 136 -16.16 -5.80 1.38
N TYR A 137 -16.35 -4.97 2.41
CA TYR A 137 -15.50 -3.83 2.68
C TYR A 137 -14.08 -4.27 2.98
N ARG A 138 -13.10 -3.55 2.46
CA ARG A 138 -11.69 -3.90 2.63
C ARG A 138 -10.83 -2.68 2.79
N TYR A 139 -10.00 -2.66 3.83
CA TYR A 139 -9.21 -1.48 4.18
C TYR A 139 -7.72 -1.79 4.25
N LEU A 140 -6.92 -0.85 3.74
CA LEU A 140 -5.46 -0.87 3.90
C LEU A 140 -5.07 -0.35 5.28
N TYR A 141 -4.23 -1.10 5.97
CA TYR A 141 -3.59 -0.75 7.21
C TYR A 141 -2.08 -0.61 7.00
N TYR A 142 -1.47 0.31 7.73
CA TYR A 142 -0.02 0.43 7.77
C TYR A 142 0.48 0.75 9.17
N ARG A 143 1.77 0.49 9.42
CA ARG A 143 2.39 0.77 10.72
C ARG A 143 3.81 1.33 10.56
N THR A 144 4.11 2.34 11.37
CA THR A 144 5.47 2.86 11.60
C THR A 144 6.12 2.14 12.79
N PRO A 145 7.46 2.09 12.89
CA PRO A 145 8.10 1.47 14.05
C PRO A 145 7.71 2.21 15.34
N HIS A 146 7.55 1.45 16.42
CA HIS A 146 7.37 2.00 17.76
C HIS A 146 8.66 2.72 18.18
N GLU A 147 8.57 3.83 18.93
CA GLU A 147 9.72 4.68 19.32
C GLU A 147 10.86 3.93 20.05
N GLU A 148 10.58 2.73 20.57
CA GLU A 148 11.57 1.87 21.23
C GLU A 148 12.40 1.00 20.27
N HIS A 149 12.02 0.96 19.00
CA HIS A 149 12.70 0.21 17.93
C HIS A 149 13.27 1.14 16.86
N LEU A 150 13.69 2.33 17.27
CA LEU A 150 14.41 3.23 16.38
C LEU A 150 15.82 2.69 16.19
N PRO A 151 16.34 2.65 14.95
CA PRO A 151 17.77 2.53 14.81
C PRO A 151 18.34 3.74 15.57
N LEU A 152 19.19 3.48 16.56
CA LEU A 152 19.99 4.54 17.17
C LEU A 152 20.70 5.22 16.00
N TYR A 153 20.21 6.40 15.65
CA TYR A 153 20.87 7.26 14.69
C TYR A 153 22.20 7.62 15.35
N CYS A 154 23.30 7.23 14.73
CA CYS A 154 24.60 7.79 15.07
C CYS A 154 24.65 9.28 14.74
#